data_AF-A0A8T4QK65-F1
#
_entry.id   AF-A0A8T4QK65-F1
#
_cell.length_a   1.000
_cell.length_b   1.000
_cell.length_c   1.000
_cell.angle_alpha   90.00
_cell.angle_beta   90.00
_cell.angle_gamma   90.00
#
_symmetry.space_group_name_H-M   'P 1'
#
loop_
_entity.id
_entity.type
_entity.pdbx_description
1 polymer ?
#
loop_
_entity_poly.entity_id
_entity_poly.type
_entity_poly.pdbx_seq_one_letter_code
_entity_poly.pdbx_strand_id
1 'polypeptide(L)' 'GATLHFVDESVDAGPIIMQKEVPIDENETVDSLKAKVQKAEQEIIVKAIDLYNRGKINVKGGKVIIK' A
#
# COMPACT_ATOMS: atom_id res chain seq x y z
N GLY A 1 7.69 -6.24 -0.88
CA GLY A 1 6.68 -5.43 -0.16
C GLY A 1 5.81 -4.70 -1.15
N ALA A 2 4.83 -3.92 -0.68
CA ALA A 2 3.95 -3.09 -1.49
C ALA A 2 3.71 -1.73 -0.82
N THR A 3 3.57 -0.69 -1.65
CA THR A 3 3.27 0.68 -1.20
C THR A 3 1.99 1.13 -1.90
N LEU A 4 1.04 1.64 -1.13
CA LEU A 4 -0.15 2.30 -1.64
C LEU A 4 -0.02 3.80 -1.43
N HIS A 5 -0.22 4.59 -2.48
CA HIS A 5 -0.14 6.05 -2.44
C HIS A 5 -1.26 6.69 -3.25
N PHE A 6 -1.50 7.98 -3.03
CA PHE A 6 -2.34 8.79 -3.91
C PHE A 6 -1.61 9.10 -5.22
N VAL A 7 -2.36 9.20 -6.32
CA VAL A 7 -1.81 9.62 -7.61
C VAL A 7 -1.63 11.15 -7.62
N ASP A 8 -0.49 11.59 -8.12
CA ASP A 8 -0.22 12.98 -8.48
C ASP A 8 0.60 13.03 -9.79
N GLU A 9 1.24 14.15 -10.09
CA GLU A 9 2.02 14.34 -11.32
C GLU A 9 3.36 13.59 -11.30
N SER A 10 3.77 13.07 -10.15
CA SER A 10 4.97 12.26 -10.01
C SER A 10 4.68 10.79 -10.35
N VAL A 11 5.64 10.13 -10.99
CA VAL A 11 5.54 8.69 -11.27
C VAL A 11 5.84 7.92 -9.99
N ASP A 12 4.85 7.16 -9.53
CA ASP A 12 4.93 6.25 -8.37
C ASP A 12 5.44 6.90 -7.06
N ALA A 13 5.23 8.21 -6.88
CA ALA A 13 5.82 8.96 -5.77
C ALA A 13 4.87 9.93 -5.04
N GLY A 14 3.55 9.78 -5.23
CA GLY A 14 2.58 10.58 -4.49
C GLY A 14 2.49 10.24 -2.99
N PRO A 15 1.66 10.96 -2.23
CA PRO A 15 1.54 10.79 -0.78
C PRO A 15 1.20 9.34 -0.37
N ILE A 16 2.12 8.69 0.36
CA ILE A 16 1.99 7.30 0.80
C ILE A 16 0.85 7.16 1.82
N ILE A 17 -0.09 6.26 1.55
CA ILE A 17 -1.21 5.90 2.41
C ILE A 17 -0.81 4.75 3.36
N MET A 18 -0.26 3.67 2.81
CA MET A 18 0.16 2.48 3.58
C MET A 18 1.33 1.78 2.89
N GLN A 19 2.12 1.07 3.69
CA GLN A 19 3.16 0.17 3.20
C GLN A 19 3.03 -1.16 3.92
N LYS A 20 3.35 -2.23 3.20
CA LYS A 20 3.38 -3.58 3.75
C LYS A 20 4.62 -4.31 3.29
N GLU A 21 5.36 -4.84 4.26
CA GLU A 21 6.46 -5.75 4.00
C GLU A 21 5.94 -7.12 3.53
N VAL A 22 6.75 -7.79 2.72
CA VAL A 22 6.51 -9.17 2.28
C VAL A 22 7.77 -9.94 2.62
N PRO A 23 7.73 -10.85 3.61
CA PRO A 23 8.89 -11.66 3.94
C PRO A 23 9.18 -12.63 2.79
N ILE A 24 10.47 -12.93 2.59
CA ILE A 24 10.94 -13.87 1.58
C ILE A 24 11.44 -15.12 2.31
N ASP A 25 10.97 -16.29 1.88
CA ASP A 25 11.35 -17.58 2.45
C ASP A 25 12.50 -18.24 1.64
N GLU A 26 13.28 -19.13 2.23
CA GLU A 26 14.48 -19.70 1.56
C GLU A 26 14.20 -20.43 0.24
N ASN A 27 13.01 -21.03 0.10
CA ASN A 27 12.62 -21.82 -1.08
C ASN A 27 11.57 -21.10 -1.95
N GLU A 28 11.49 -19.78 -1.88
CA GLU A 28 10.52 -19.01 -2.64
C GLU A 28 10.81 -19.06 -4.15
N THR A 29 9.77 -19.34 -4.93
CA THR A 29 9.78 -19.18 -6.39
C THR A 29 9.22 -17.82 -6.78
N VAL A 30 9.52 -17.37 -8.01
CA VAL A 30 8.95 -16.14 -8.58
C VAL A 30 7.43 -16.12 -8.47
N ASP A 31 6.76 -17.24 -8.76
CA ASP A 31 5.30 -17.33 -8.69
C ASP A 31 4.78 -17.24 -7.26
N SER A 32 5.43 -17.91 -6.31
CA SER A 32 5.04 -17.86 -4.90
C SER A 32 5.24 -16.48 -4.28
N LEU A 33 6.36 -15.80 -4.60
CA LEU A 33 6.63 -14.45 -4.16
C LEU A 33 5.64 -13.46 -4.80
N LYS A 34 5.34 -13.60 -6.10
CA LYS A 34 4.32 -12.80 -6.78
C LYS A 34 2.96 -12.92 -6.08
N ALA A 35 2.53 -14.13 -5.74
CA ALA A 35 1.28 -14.35 -5.02
C ALA A 35 1.28 -13.66 -3.64
N LYS A 36 2.40 -13.67 -2.90
CA LYS A 36 2.54 -12.97 -1.61
C LYS A 36 2.49 -11.45 -1.78
N VAL A 37 3.13 -10.89 -2.81
CA VAL A 37 3.07 -9.46 -3.12
C VAL A 37 1.65 -9.04 -3.49
N GLN A 38 0.98 -9.77 -4.37
CA GLN A 38 -0.41 -9.50 -4.76
C GLN A 38 -1.37 -9.55 -3.56
N LYS A 39 -1.17 -10.49 -2.65
CA LYS A 39 -1.94 -10.56 -1.41
C LYS A 39 -1.69 -9.35 -0.51
N ALA A 40 -0.43 -8.92 -0.37
CA ALA A 40 -0.10 -7.72 0.40
C ALA A 40 -0.72 -6.44 -0.21
N GLU A 41 -0.73 -6.32 -1.54
CA GLU A 41 -1.41 -5.24 -2.26
C GLU A 41 -2.91 -5.23 -1.97
N GLN A 42 -3.59 -6.37 -2.13
CA GLN A 42 -5.03 -6.49 -1.84
C GLN A 42 -5.37 -6.05 -0.41
N GLU A 43 -4.59 -6.50 0.57
CA GLU A 43 -4.83 -6.19 1.98
C GLU A 43 -4.69 -4.68 2.27
N ILE A 44 -3.65 -4.01 1.76
CA ILE A 44 -3.48 -2.57 1.98
C ILE A 44 -4.51 -1.74 1.20
N ILE A 45 -4.90 -2.17 0.00
CA ILE A 45 -5.94 -1.51 -0.81
C ILE A 45 -7.29 -1.56 -0.09
N VAL A 46 -7.73 -2.74 0.34
CA VAL A 46 -9.03 -2.90 1.03
C VAL A 46 -9.07 -2.09 2.32
N LYS A 47 -8.00 -2.15 3.12
CA LYS A 47 -7.91 -1.38 4.37
C LYS A 47 -7.92 0.13 4.14
N ALA A 48 -7.20 0.61 3.12
CA ALA A 48 -7.18 2.02 2.78
C ALA A 48 -8.54 2.54 2.29
N ILE A 49 -9.25 1.76 1.46
CA ILE A 49 -10.61 2.10 1.01
C ILE A 49 -11.58 2.22 2.18
N ASP A 50 -11.53 1.28 3.14
CA ASP A 50 -12.36 1.35 4.35
C ASP A 50 -12.08 2.62 5.18
N LEU A 51 -10.81 2.95 5.43
CA LEU A 51 -10.43 4.17 6.13
C LEU A 51 -10.83 5.43 5.35
N TYR A 52 -10.70 5.42 4.03
CA TYR A 52 -11.11 6.50 3.16
C TYR A 52 -12.62 6.76 3.28
N ASN A 53 -13.44 5.71 3.18
CA ASN A 53 -14.90 5.78 3.30
C ASN A 53 -15.36 6.27 4.68
N ARG A 54 -14.58 6.01 5.73
CA ARG A 54 -14.84 6.49 7.09
C ARG A 54 -14.33 7.92 7.34
N GLY A 55 -13.80 8.60 6.32
CA GLY A 55 -13.23 9.94 6.44
C GLY A 55 -11.98 10.01 7.33
N LYS A 56 -11.26 8.88 7.48
CA LYS A 56 -10.09 8.78 8.36
C LYS A 56 -8.78 9.17 7.69
N ILE A 57 -8.77 9.38 6.37
CA ILE A 57 -7.58 9.73 5.59
C ILE A 57 -7.60 11.23 5.28
N ASN A 58 -6.52 11.93 5.63
CA ASN A 58 -6.33 13.35 5.28
C ASN A 58 -4.91 13.59 4.77
N VAL A 59 -4.77 14.33 3.66
CA VAL A 59 -3.46 14.73 3.11
C VAL A 59 -3.08 16.11 3.65
N LYS A 60 -1.89 16.26 4.22
CA LYS A 60 -1.35 17.53 4.70
C LYS A 60 0.15 17.61 4.41
N GLY A 61 0.57 18.64 3.67
CA GLY A 61 1.99 18.87 3.34
C GLY A 61 2.63 17.68 2.60
N GLY A 62 1.90 17.07 1.66
CA GLY A 62 2.39 15.91 0.90
C GLY A 62 2.42 14.59 1.67
N LYS A 63 1.91 14.55 2.91
CA LYS A 63 1.85 13.33 3.74
C LYS A 63 0.42 12.97 4.08
N VAL A 64 0.14 11.67 4.11
CA VAL A 64 -1.13 11.14 4.60
C VAL A 64 -1.10 11.06 6.12
N ILE A 65 -2.18 11.52 6.75
CA ILE A 65 -2.47 11.40 8.18
C ILE A 65 -3.71 10.53 8.32
N ILE A 66 -3.59 9.43 9.07
CA ILE A 66 -4.70 8.54 9.40
C ILE A 66 -5.19 8.85 10.82
N LYS A 67 -6.49 9.12 10.98
CA LYS A 67 -7.15 9.46 12.26
C LYS A 67 -7.87 8.27 12.92
#